data_AF-A0A0Q9CMY9-F1
#
_entry.id   AF-A0A0Q9CMY9-F1
#
_cell.length_a   1.000
_cell.length_b   1.000
_cell.length_c   1.000
_cell.angle_alpha   90.00
_cell.angle_beta   90.00
_cell.angle_gamma   90.00
#
_symmetry.space_group_name_H-M   'P 1'
#
loop_
_entity.id
_entity.type
_entity.pdbx_description
1 polymer ?
#
loop_
_entity_poly.entity_id
_entity_poly.type
_entity_poly.pdbx_seq_one_letter_code
_entity_poly.pdbx_strand_id
1 'polypeptide(L)'
;MPSTTFGPVEFVAIAFPEERVPDAVKIAIVDLLGSDVVRLLDLTVVRKGLGGEIDVVEVEDLGDELDITETQLGSSGLAGQEDIDDVAANLEPGTSALVLIVEHSWAREFVGAVRDAGAAVIAQERIPAEVVNEIVELAELV
;
A
#
# COMPACT_ATOMS: atom_id res chain seq x y z
N MET A 1 -11.75 -2.33 26.86
CA MET A 1 -12.17 -2.75 25.50
C MET A 1 -10.91 -2.97 24.68
N PRO A 2 -10.79 -4.01 23.83
CA PRO A 2 -9.66 -4.04 22.93
C PRO A 2 -9.83 -2.84 21.98
N SER A 3 -9.11 -1.77 22.25
CA SER A 3 -8.89 -0.71 21.27
C SER A 3 -8.28 -1.39 20.06
N THR A 4 -9.01 -1.52 18.96
CA THR A 4 -8.38 -1.88 17.69
C THR A 4 -7.37 -0.77 17.41
N THR A 5 -6.09 -1.10 17.62
CA THR A 5 -4.99 -0.16 17.40
C THR A 5 -4.96 0.30 15.94
N PHE A 6 -5.36 -0.58 15.02
CA PHE A 6 -5.46 -0.34 13.58
C PHE A 6 -6.79 -0.85 13.02
N GLY A 7 -7.24 -0.24 11.92
CA GLY A 7 -8.23 -0.79 11.00
C GLY A 7 -7.67 -1.94 10.15
N PRO A 8 -8.44 -2.45 9.18
CA PRO A 8 -7.93 -3.37 8.17
C PRO A 8 -6.78 -2.75 7.38
N VAL A 9 -5.81 -3.58 7.03
CA VAL A 9 -4.59 -3.17 6.31
C VAL A 9 -4.55 -3.87 4.96
N GLU A 10 -4.04 -3.18 3.96
CA GLU A 10 -3.87 -3.65 2.59
C GLU A 10 -2.40 -3.60 2.19
N PHE A 11 -1.91 -4.71 1.62
CA PHE A 11 -0.61 -4.80 0.96
C PHE A 11 -0.79 -4.49 -0.53
N VAL A 12 0.01 -3.58 -1.06
CA VAL A 12 -0.02 -3.20 -2.48
C VAL A 12 1.41 -3.20 -3.03
N ALA A 13 1.67 -3.98 -4.08
CA ALA A 13 2.93 -3.93 -4.83
C ALA A 13 2.66 -3.40 -6.25
N ILE A 14 3.41 -2.39 -6.67
CA ILE A 14 3.23 -1.69 -7.95
C ILE A 14 4.54 -1.75 -8.71
N ALA A 15 4.58 -2.48 -9.82
CA ALA A 15 5.77 -2.56 -10.68
C ALA A 15 5.86 -1.36 -11.63
N PHE A 16 7.09 -0.90 -11.88
CA PHE A 16 7.43 0.14 -12.84
C PHE A 16 8.43 -0.39 -13.87
N PRO A 17 8.33 0.05 -15.14
CA PRO A 17 9.22 -0.42 -16.20
C PRO A 17 10.66 0.08 -16.09
N GLU A 18 10.95 0.96 -15.13
CA GLU A 18 12.27 1.52 -14.86
C GLU A 18 12.61 1.34 -13.38
N GLU A 19 13.90 1.40 -13.03
CA GLU A 19 14.36 1.31 -11.63
C GLU A 19 13.91 2.51 -10.76
N ARG A 20 13.48 3.60 -11.41
CA ARG A 20 13.06 4.84 -10.75
C ARG A 20 11.54 4.88 -10.59
N VAL A 21 11.09 5.16 -9.36
CA VAL A 21 9.67 5.47 -9.11
C VAL A 21 9.30 6.80 -9.79
N PRO A 22 8.24 6.86 -10.60
CA PRO A 22 7.84 8.08 -11.30
C PRO A 22 7.45 9.22 -10.35
N ASP A 23 7.84 10.46 -10.66
CA ASP A 23 7.59 11.62 -9.78
C ASP A 23 6.09 11.87 -9.50
N ALA A 24 5.22 11.57 -10.45
CA ALA A 24 3.77 11.66 -10.26
C ALA A 24 3.27 10.70 -9.16
N VAL A 25 3.87 9.52 -9.04
CA VAL A 25 3.54 8.55 -7.99
C VAL A 25 4.04 9.04 -6.64
N LYS A 26 5.25 9.63 -6.60
CA LYS A 26 5.81 10.24 -5.39
C LYS A 26 4.89 11.33 -4.83
N ILE A 27 4.38 12.22 -5.69
CA ILE A 27 3.42 13.26 -5.31
C ILE A 27 2.14 12.64 -4.75
N ALA A 28 1.61 11.60 -5.40
CA ALA A 28 0.41 10.91 -4.94
C ALA A 28 0.59 10.24 -3.56
N ILE A 29 1.79 9.77 -3.23
CA ILE A 29 2.12 9.24 -1.90
C ILE A 29 2.10 10.36 -0.86
N VAL A 30 2.64 11.54 -1.19
CA VAL A 30 2.59 12.70 -0.30
C VAL A 30 1.14 13.11 -0.02
N ASP A 31 0.29 13.09 -1.04
CA ASP A 31 -1.15 13.34 -0.87
C ASP A 31 -1.81 12.28 0.03
N LEU A 32 -1.41 11.01 -0.13
CA LEU A 32 -1.91 9.89 0.68
C LEU A 32 -1.56 10.04 2.18
N LEU A 33 -0.36 10.52 2.48
CA LEU A 33 0.09 10.80 3.85
C LEU A 33 -0.75 11.87 4.55
N GLY A 34 -1.37 12.77 3.78
CA GLY A 34 -2.29 13.79 4.28
C GLY A 34 -3.76 13.36 4.37
N SER A 35 -4.08 12.10 4.07
CA SER A 35 -5.46 11.59 4.05
C SER A 35 -5.95 11.19 5.43
N ASP A 36 -7.20 11.54 5.76
CA ASP A 36 -7.88 11.06 6.96
C ASP A 36 -8.64 9.73 6.73
N VAL A 37 -8.76 9.29 5.47
CA VAL A 37 -9.54 8.09 5.10
C VAL A 37 -8.69 6.83 5.15
N VAL A 38 -7.42 6.97 4.80
CA VAL A 38 -6.41 5.91 4.77
C VAL A 38 -5.13 6.43 5.40
N ARG A 39 -4.33 5.54 5.98
CA ARG A 39 -3.05 5.89 6.57
C ARG A 39 -1.97 4.99 5.98
N LEU A 40 -0.91 5.59 5.46
CA LEU A 40 0.27 4.84 5.04
C LEU A 40 1.05 4.38 6.28
N LEU A 41 1.25 3.08 6.43
CA LEU A 41 1.94 2.50 7.57
C LEU A 41 3.40 2.20 7.26
N ASP A 42 3.67 1.68 6.06
CA ASP A 42 4.99 1.27 5.59
C ASP A 42 5.09 1.47 4.08
N LEU A 43 6.31 1.74 3.60
CA LEU A 43 6.61 2.03 2.21
C LEU A 43 8.05 1.57 1.89
N THR A 44 8.17 0.73 0.86
CA THR A 44 9.45 0.14 0.45
C THR A 44 9.58 0.17 -1.06
N VAL A 45 10.76 0.52 -1.56
CA VAL A 45 11.11 0.42 -2.99
C VAL A 45 12.00 -0.79 -3.17
N VAL A 46 11.62 -1.68 -4.10
CA VAL A 46 12.43 -2.84 -4.50
C VAL A 46 12.91 -2.58 -5.91
N ARG A 47 14.21 -2.57 -6.14
CA ARG A 47 14.83 -2.40 -7.46
C ARG A 47 15.52 -3.69 -7.86
N LYS A 48 15.40 -4.05 -9.13
CA LYS A 48 16.14 -5.17 -9.71
C LYS A 48 17.00 -4.64 -10.84
N GLY A 49 18.30 -4.62 -10.61
CA GLY A 49 19.25 -4.18 -11.62
C GLY A 49 19.35 -5.16 -12.79
N LEU A 50 20.04 -4.75 -13.86
CA LEU A 50 20.16 -5.54 -15.08
C LEU A 50 20.91 -6.88 -14.87
N GLY A 51 21.77 -6.97 -13.85
CA GLY A 51 22.46 -8.21 -13.48
C GLY A 51 21.63 -9.13 -12.59
N GLY A 52 20.42 -8.71 -12.19
CA GLY A 52 19.55 -9.44 -11.27
C GLY A 52 19.83 -9.16 -9.80
N GLU A 53 20.75 -8.25 -9.48
CA GLU A 53 20.95 -7.71 -8.14
C GLU A 53 19.67 -7.04 -7.62
N ILE A 54 19.35 -7.29 -6.36
CA ILE A 54 18.20 -6.69 -5.67
C ILE A 54 18.71 -5.61 -4.73
N ASP A 55 18.13 -4.43 -4.85
CA ASP A 55 18.33 -3.30 -3.95
C ASP A 55 16.99 -2.96 -3.32
N VAL A 56 16.94 -2.97 -1.98
CA VAL A 56 15.72 -2.67 -1.21
C VAL A 56 15.98 -1.39 -0.46
N VAL A 57 15.15 -0.39 -0.72
CA VAL A 57 15.26 0.94 -0.12
C VAL A 57 13.97 1.22 0.64
N GLU A 58 14.07 1.26 1.96
CA GLU A 58 12.97 1.71 2.82
C GLU A 58 12.83 3.23 2.75
N VAL A 59 11.61 3.73 2.94
CA VAL A 59 11.36 5.17 2.76
C VAL A 59 11.96 6.05 3.85
N GLU A 60 12.23 5.48 5.01
CA GLU A 60 12.98 6.13 6.09
C GLU A 60 14.40 6.51 5.63
N ASP A 61 14.96 5.74 4.69
CA ASP A 61 16.27 5.99 4.05
C ASP A 61 16.16 6.80 2.73
N LEU A 62 14.95 7.06 2.23
CA LEU A 62 14.69 7.87 1.01
C LEU A 62 14.64 9.38 1.26
N GLY A 63 15.12 9.86 2.42
CA GLY A 63 14.92 11.22 2.93
C GLY A 63 14.90 12.38 1.90
N ASP A 64 15.82 12.39 0.93
CA ASP A 64 15.90 13.46 -0.09
C ASP A 64 15.06 13.20 -1.37
N GLU A 65 14.54 11.98 -1.59
CA GLU A 65 13.86 11.56 -2.83
C GLU A 65 12.34 11.68 -2.78
N LEU A 66 11.75 11.74 -1.57
CA LEU A 66 10.30 11.79 -1.33
C LEU A 66 9.86 12.89 -0.35
N ASP A 67 10.76 13.55 0.37
CA ASP A 67 10.46 14.55 1.43
C ASP A 67 9.48 14.00 2.49
N ILE A 68 9.58 12.69 2.79
CA ILE A 68 8.78 11.98 3.80
C ILE A 68 9.65 11.79 5.04
N THR A 69 9.13 12.18 6.20
CA THR A 69 9.83 11.98 7.49
C THR A 69 9.34 10.69 8.18
N GLU A 70 10.22 9.98 8.90
CA GLU A 70 9.88 8.83 9.76
C GLU A 70 8.65 9.09 10.66
N THR A 71 8.44 10.34 11.07
CA THR A 71 7.34 10.73 11.96
C THR A 71 5.95 10.63 11.30
N GLN A 72 5.90 10.53 9.96
CA GLN A 72 4.67 10.40 9.19
C GLN A 72 4.31 8.93 8.90
N LEU A 73 5.26 8.00 9.00
CA LEU A 73 5.03 6.57 8.86
C LEU A 73 4.73 5.93 10.23
N GLY A 74 3.80 4.98 10.26
CA GLY A 74 3.30 4.39 11.50
C GLY A 74 4.23 3.36 12.13
N SER A 75 5.02 2.67 11.31
CA SER A 75 6.04 1.68 11.67
C SER A 75 6.74 1.15 10.42
N SER A 76 8.07 1.14 10.36
CA SER A 76 8.82 0.39 9.35
C SER A 76 8.72 -1.13 9.54
N GLY A 77 8.91 -1.85 8.43
CA GLY A 77 9.06 -3.31 8.42
C GLY A 77 7.77 -4.09 8.63
N LEU A 78 6.63 -3.54 8.22
CA LEU A 78 5.36 -4.27 8.17
C LEU A 78 5.29 -5.20 6.96
N ALA A 79 5.89 -4.80 5.84
CA ALA A 79 6.20 -5.74 4.77
C ALA A 79 7.36 -6.63 5.24
N GLY A 80 7.10 -7.92 5.44
CA GLY A 80 8.14 -8.84 5.89
C GLY A 80 9.15 -9.13 4.78
N GLN A 81 10.32 -9.65 5.15
CA GLN A 81 11.34 -10.03 4.16
C GLN A 81 10.79 -11.02 3.11
N GLU A 82 9.92 -11.95 3.50
CA GLU A 82 9.29 -12.91 2.60
C GLU A 82 8.43 -12.22 1.54
N ASP A 83 7.64 -11.20 1.92
CA ASP A 83 6.84 -10.42 0.97
C ASP A 83 7.72 -9.65 -0.02
N ILE A 84 8.83 -9.09 0.47
CA ILE A 84 9.80 -8.36 -0.37
C ILE A 84 10.51 -9.31 -1.34
N ASP A 85 10.90 -10.49 -0.87
CA ASP A 85 11.53 -11.53 -1.70
C ASP A 85 10.57 -12.00 -2.80
N ASP A 86 9.30 -12.19 -2.48
CA ASP A 86 8.26 -12.55 -3.44
C ASP A 86 8.06 -11.45 -4.50
N VAL A 87 8.03 -10.17 -4.09
CA VAL A 87 7.97 -9.04 -5.03
C VAL A 87 9.20 -9.02 -5.93
N ALA A 88 10.41 -9.15 -5.36
CA ALA A 88 11.68 -9.14 -6.08
C ALA A 88 11.80 -10.30 -7.10
N ALA A 89 11.26 -11.47 -6.76
CA ALA A 89 11.22 -12.64 -7.63
C ALA A 89 10.37 -12.40 -8.89
N ASN A 90 9.30 -11.60 -8.77
CA ASN A 90 8.39 -11.28 -9.86
C ASN A 90 8.82 -10.07 -10.72
N LEU A 91 9.87 -9.34 -10.33
CA LEU A 91 10.40 -8.23 -11.12
C LEU A 91 11.28 -8.70 -12.29
N GLU A 92 11.16 -8.00 -13.42
CA GLU A 92 12.07 -8.12 -14.55
C GLU A 92 13.39 -7.36 -14.28
N PRO A 93 14.55 -7.79 -14.81
CA PRO A 93 15.79 -7.01 -14.70
C PRO A 93 15.64 -5.60 -15.30
N GLY A 94 16.15 -4.59 -14.61
CA GLY A 94 16.05 -3.17 -14.99
C GLY A 94 14.74 -2.49 -14.56
N THR A 95 13.96 -3.10 -13.67
CA THR A 95 12.66 -2.60 -13.21
C THR A 95 12.65 -2.34 -11.69
N SER A 96 11.57 -1.73 -11.20
CA SER A 96 11.34 -1.54 -9.76
C SER A 96 9.91 -1.86 -9.37
N ALA A 97 9.69 -2.04 -8.07
CA ALA A 97 8.37 -2.01 -7.47
C ALA A 97 8.33 -1.04 -6.28
N LEU A 98 7.16 -0.44 -6.07
CA LEU A 98 6.80 0.21 -4.81
C LEU A 98 5.85 -0.70 -4.05
N VAL A 99 6.19 -1.01 -2.81
CA VAL A 99 5.38 -1.77 -1.87
C VAL A 99 4.81 -0.81 -0.83
N LEU A 100 3.50 -0.81 -0.66
CA LEU A 100 2.78 0.01 0.32
C LEU A 100 2.00 -0.89 1.28
N ILE A 101 2.01 -0.50 2.55
CA ILE A 101 1.11 -1.05 3.57
C ILE A 101 0.17 0.07 3.99
N VAL A 102 -1.11 -0.06 3.64
CA VAL A 102 -2.12 1.00 3.81
C VAL A 102 -3.20 0.56 4.78
N GLU A 103 -3.38 1.29 5.87
CA GLU A 103 -4.51 1.15 6.78
C GLU A 103 -5.76 1.84 6.20
N HIS A 104 -6.89 1.14 6.19
CA HIS A 104 -8.21 1.70 5.94
C HIS A 104 -8.77 2.32 7.22
N SER A 105 -8.34 3.55 7.54
CA SER A 105 -8.66 4.27 8.79
C SER A 105 -10.17 4.42 9.01
N TRP A 106 -10.95 4.65 7.95
CA TRP A 106 -12.41 4.73 8.01
C TRP A 106 -13.06 3.49 8.65
N ALA A 107 -12.47 2.31 8.42
CA ALA A 107 -13.04 1.04 8.87
C ALA A 107 -12.75 0.78 10.33
N ARG A 108 -11.79 1.49 10.94
CA ARG A 108 -11.41 1.29 12.34
C ARG A 108 -12.59 1.47 13.28
N GLU A 109 -13.28 2.60 13.19
CA GLU A 109 -14.43 2.90 14.04
C GLU A 109 -15.66 2.07 13.64
N PHE A 110 -15.90 1.90 12.34
CA PHE A 110 -17.02 1.11 11.83
C PHE A 110 -16.95 -0.35 12.30
N VAL A 111 -15.80 -1.02 12.09
CA VAL A 111 -15.58 -2.40 12.54
C VAL A 111 -15.60 -2.48 14.07
N GLY A 112 -15.13 -1.44 14.76
CA GLY A 112 -15.29 -1.30 16.21
C GLY A 112 -16.76 -1.36 16.63
N ALA A 113 -17.61 -0.54 16.02
CA ALA A 113 -19.05 -0.54 16.29
C ALA A 113 -19.73 -1.87 15.95
N VAL A 114 -19.34 -2.53 14.85
CA VAL A 114 -19.83 -3.88 14.49
C VAL A 114 -19.49 -4.89 15.59
N ARG A 115 -18.26 -4.87 16.11
CA ARG A 115 -17.82 -5.75 17.20
C ARG A 115 -18.54 -5.44 18.51
N ASP A 116 -18.73 -4.17 18.83
CA ASP A 116 -19.45 -3.74 20.04
C ASP A 116 -20.93 -4.15 19.99
N ALA A 117 -21.51 -4.26 18.80
CA ALA A 117 -22.85 -4.82 18.59
C ALA A 117 -22.91 -6.37 18.67
N GLY A 118 -21.80 -7.04 18.97
CA GLY A 118 -21.70 -8.50 19.00
C GLY A 118 -21.71 -9.17 17.63
N ALA A 119 -21.53 -8.39 16.56
CA ALA A 119 -21.43 -8.88 15.19
C ALA A 119 -19.97 -9.05 14.76
N ALA A 120 -19.76 -9.73 13.63
CA ALA A 120 -18.45 -9.97 13.05
C ALA A 120 -18.47 -9.72 11.55
N VAL A 121 -17.36 -9.19 11.02
CA VAL A 121 -17.11 -9.16 9.58
C VAL A 121 -16.83 -10.59 9.14
N ILE A 122 -17.62 -11.10 8.19
CA ILE A 122 -17.52 -12.50 7.72
C ILE A 122 -16.75 -12.65 6.41
N ALA A 123 -16.59 -11.58 5.64
CA ALA A 123 -15.82 -11.53 4.41
C ALA A 123 -15.38 -10.09 4.13
N GLN A 124 -14.17 -9.92 3.59
CA GLN A 124 -13.64 -8.64 3.14
C GLN A 124 -12.66 -8.90 2.00
N GLU A 125 -12.87 -8.24 0.87
CA GLU A 125 -12.09 -8.43 -0.36
C GLU A 125 -11.89 -7.09 -1.07
N ARG A 126 -10.77 -6.96 -1.76
CA ARG A 126 -10.51 -5.83 -2.66
C ARG A 126 -11.03 -6.18 -4.05
N ILE A 127 -12.00 -5.43 -4.51
CA ILE A 127 -12.50 -5.55 -5.89
C ILE A 127 -11.74 -4.53 -6.75
N PRO A 128 -11.10 -4.95 -7.85
CA PRO A 128 -10.40 -4.02 -8.72
C PRO A 128 -11.33 -2.97 -9.33
N ALA A 129 -10.85 -1.73 -9.45
CA ALA A 129 -11.67 -0.60 -9.87
C ALA A 129 -12.17 -0.76 -11.32
N GLU A 130 -11.38 -1.37 -12.19
CA GLU A 130 -11.74 -1.71 -13.56
C GLU A 130 -12.99 -2.61 -13.61
N VAL A 131 -13.07 -3.60 -12.73
CA VAL A 131 -14.23 -4.51 -12.63
C VAL A 131 -15.47 -3.72 -12.19
N VAL A 132 -15.33 -2.82 -11.22
CA VAL A 132 -16.45 -1.98 -10.75
C VAL A 132 -16.92 -1.05 -11.87
N ASN A 133 -15.98 -0.40 -12.56
CA ASN A 133 -16.28 0.55 -13.63
C ASN A 133 -16.99 -0.13 -14.80
N GLU A 134 -16.53 -1.32 -15.21
CA GLU A 134 -17.19 -2.13 -16.25
C GLU A 134 -18.64 -2.48 -15.87
N ILE A 135 -18.89 -2.86 -14.62
CA ILE A 135 -20.24 -3.21 -14.15
C ILE A 135 -21.16 -1.99 -14.15
N VAL A 136 -20.68 -0.84 -13.68
CA VAL A 136 -21.47 0.40 -13.64
C VAL A 136 -21.82 0.86 -15.05
N GLU A 137 -20.86 0.86 -15.97
CA GLU A 137 -21.10 1.24 -17.37
C GLU A 137 -22.16 0.34 -18.02
N LEU A 138 -22.13 -0.97 -17.77
CA LEU A 138 -23.16 -1.90 -18.26
C LEU A 138 -24.55 -1.63 -17.67
N ALA A 139 -24.63 -1.22 -16.39
CA ALA A 139 -25.90 -0.95 -15.71
C ALA A 139 -26.54 0.38 -16.15
N GLU A 140 -25.73 1.38 -16.52
CA GLU A 140 -26.22 2.67 -17.04
C GLU A 140 -26.68 2.60 -18.51
N LEU A 141 -26.34 1.51 -19.21
CA LEU A 141 -26.79 1.24 -20.59
C LEU A 141 -28.17 0.54 -20.67
N VAL A 142 -28.86 0.31 -19.53
CA VAL A 142 -30.19 -0.33 -19.42
C VAL A 142 -31.26 0.67 -19.03
#